data_AF-A0A848UHI1-F1
#
_entry.id   AF-A0A848UHI1-F1
#
_cell.length_a   1.000
_cell.length_b   1.000
_cell.length_c   1.000
_cell.angle_alpha   90.00
_cell.angle_beta   90.00
_cell.angle_gamma   90.00
#
_symmetry.space_group_name_H-M   'P 1'
#
loop_
_entity.id
_entity.type
_entity.pdbx_description
1 polymer ?
#
loop_
_entity_poly.entity_id
_entity_poly.type
_entity_poly.pdbx_seq_one_letter_code
_entity_poly.pdbx_strand_id
1 'polypeptide(L)' 'MEFIYKEGLLVNGYERARNLINEGKLDEARDVADYCIAVIATERFENDATAEDTLDGVRIGLWLERFWINILEKNGLML' A
#
# COMPACT_ATOMS: atom_id res chain seq x y z
N MET A 1 0.86 -15.28 -7.83
CA MET A 1 1.81 -14.30 -7.27
C MET A 1 1.59 -14.35 -5.77
N GLU A 2 2.63 -14.61 -4.98
CA GLU A 2 2.51 -14.60 -3.50
C GLU A 2 2.72 -13.16 -3.00
N PHE A 3 1.85 -12.69 -2.12
CA PHE A 3 1.93 -11.36 -1.50
C PHE A 3 2.55 -11.51 -0.12
N ILE A 4 3.86 -11.34 -0.02
CA ILE A 4 4.61 -11.60 1.21
C ILE A 4 5.07 -10.26 1.80
N TYR A 5 4.72 -10.02 3.04
CA TYR A 5 5.27 -8.88 3.78
C TYR A 5 6.77 -9.06 4.03
N LYS A 6 7.50 -7.96 3.87
CA LYS A 6 8.90 -7.81 4.29
C LYS A 6 9.05 -6.44 4.92
N GLU A 7 9.90 -6.35 5.94
CA GLU A 7 10.20 -5.07 6.59
C GLU A 7 10.69 -4.03 5.56
N GLY A 8 10.14 -2.83 5.65
CA GLY A 8 10.34 -1.71 4.75
C GLY A 8 9.48 -1.73 3.49
N LEU A 9 8.70 -2.78 3.21
CA LEU A 9 7.94 -2.91 1.96
C LEU A 9 6.89 -1.81 1.79
N LEU A 10 6.13 -1.47 2.84
CA LEU A 10 5.04 -0.49 2.76
C LEU A 10 5.59 0.94 2.73
N VAL A 11 6.65 1.23 3.50
CA VAL A 11 7.34 2.53 3.43
C VAL A 11 7.90 2.77 2.03
N ASN A 12 8.67 1.81 1.51
CA ASN A 12 9.27 1.92 0.18
C ASN A 12 8.20 1.96 -0.93
N GLY A 13 7.14 1.16 -0.81
CA GLY A 13 6.01 1.16 -1.74
C GLY A 13 5.29 2.50 -1.77
N TYR A 14 5.02 3.08 -0.60
CA TYR A 14 4.38 4.39 -0.52
C TYR A 14 5.24 5.52 -1.09
N GLU A 15 6.54 5.51 -0.81
CA GLU A 15 7.49 6.46 -1.43
C GLU A 15 7.56 6.29 -2.95
N ARG A 16 7.64 5.05 -3.43
CA ARG A 16 7.68 4.75 -4.85
C ARG A 16 6.41 5.20 -5.57
N ALA A 17 5.25 4.92 -5.01
CA ALA A 17 3.97 5.34 -5.59
C ALA A 17 3.87 6.88 -5.71
N ARG A 18 4.28 7.62 -4.67
CA ARG A 18 4.33 9.09 -4.73
C ARG A 18 5.29 9.60 -5.81
N ASN A 19 6.46 8.99 -5.94
CA ASN A 19 7.42 9.37 -6.98
C ASN A 19 6.86 9.10 -8.38
N LEU A 20 6.21 7.96 -8.59
CA LEU A 20 5.57 7.61 -9.87
C LEU A 20 4.44 8.58 -10.25
N ILE A 21 3.63 9.03 -9.29
CA ILE A 21 2.63 10.09 -9.51
C ILE A 21 3.32 11.37 -9.99
N ASN A 22 4.39 11.80 -9.32
CA ASN A 22 5.14 13.00 -9.70
C ASN A 22 5.81 12.86 -11.08
N GLU A 23 6.18 11.64 -11.47
CA GLU A 23 6.72 11.31 -12.80
C GLU A 23 5.62 11.17 -13.88
N GLY A 24 4.34 11.25 -13.52
CA GLY A 24 3.20 11.05 -14.44
C GLY A 24 2.96 9.59 -14.84
N LYS A 25 3.62 8.64 -14.17
CA LYS A 25 3.51 7.19 -14.40
C LYS A 25 2.38 6.59 -13.57
N LEU A 26 1.16 6.97 -13.91
CA LEU A 26 -0.03 6.71 -13.10
C LEU A 26 -0.38 5.22 -12.99
N ASP A 27 -0.26 4.46 -14.08
CA ASP A 27 -0.52 3.02 -14.08
C ASP A 27 0.46 2.29 -13.15
N GLU A 28 1.76 2.61 -13.24
CA GLU A 28 2.77 2.05 -12.34
C GLU A 28 2.52 2.45 -10.88
N ALA A 29 2.11 3.69 -10.62
CA ALA A 29 1.80 4.15 -9.26
C ALA A 29 0.65 3.35 -8.65
N ARG A 30 -0.36 3.07 -9.48
CA ARG A 30 -1.50 2.25 -9.10
C ARG A 30 -1.09 0.81 -8.81
N ASP A 31 -0.31 0.18 -9.70
CA ASP A 31 0.16 -1.20 -9.51
C ASP A 31 0.94 -1.36 -8.19
N VAL A 32 1.77 -0.37 -7.83
CA VAL A 32 2.50 -0.36 -6.56
C VAL A 32 1.55 -0.26 -5.36
N ALA A 33 0.53 0.60 -5.44
CA ALA A 33 -0.45 0.75 -4.36
C ALA A 33 -1.31 -0.50 -4.19
N ASP A 34 -1.82 -1.06 -5.30
CA ASP A 34 -2.62 -2.29 -5.31
C ASP A 34 -1.82 -3.46 -4.74
N TYR A 35 -0.54 -3.58 -5.10
CA TYR A 35 0.36 -4.59 -4.52
C TYR A 35 0.52 -4.43 -2.99
N CYS A 36 0.74 -3.21 -2.50
CA CYS A 36 0.89 -2.97 -1.06
C CYS A 36 -0.41 -3.26 -0.29
N ILE A 37 -1.57 -2.91 -0.88
CA ILE A 37 -2.88 -3.24 -0.31
C ILE A 37 -3.07 -4.77 -0.27
N ALA A 38 -2.67 -5.48 -1.31
CA ALA A 38 -2.75 -6.95 -1.35
C ALA A 38 -1.86 -7.60 -0.28
N VAL A 39 -0.63 -7.09 -0.06
CA VAL A 39 0.24 -7.56 1.05
C VAL A 39 -0.44 -7.33 2.40
N ILE A 40 -1.02 -6.15 2.65
CA ILE A 40 -1.75 -5.89 3.89
C ILE A 40 -2.95 -6.83 4.03
N ALA A 41 -3.69 -7.07 2.94
CA ALA A 41 -4.84 -7.99 2.95
C ALA A 41 -4.41 -9.42 3.29
N THR A 42 -3.28 -9.89 2.77
CA THR A 42 -2.69 -11.19 3.10
C THR A 42 -2.31 -11.27 4.58
N GLU A 43 -1.62 -10.27 5.14
CA GLU A 43 -1.29 -10.26 6.57
C GLU A 43 -2.54 -10.32 7.45
N ARG A 44 -3.61 -9.63 7.05
CA ARG A 44 -4.88 -9.65 7.79
C ARG A 44 -5.63 -10.99 7.68
N PHE A 45 -5.49 -11.69 6.56
CA PHE A 45 -6.24 -12.93 6.29
C PHE A 45 -5.48 -14.18 6.77
N GLU A 46 -4.15 -14.21 6.57
CA GLU A 46 -3.32 -15.39 6.85
C GLU A 46 -2.66 -15.33 8.23
N ASN A 47 -2.37 -14.13 8.74
CA ASN A 47 -1.68 -13.92 10.01
C ASN A 47 -2.54 -13.24 11.08
N ASP A 48 -3.87 -13.17 10.87
CA ASP A 48 -4.86 -12.56 11.77
C ASP A 48 -4.55 -11.11 12.18
N ALA A 49 -3.77 -10.38 11.38
CA ALA A 49 -3.42 -9.00 11.68
C ALA A 49 -4.67 -8.09 11.67
N THR A 50 -4.73 -7.16 12.61
CA THR A 50 -5.83 -6.20 12.78
C THR A 50 -5.42 -4.81 12.30
N ALA A 51 -6.39 -3.90 12.18
CA ALA A 51 -6.11 -2.52 11.78
C ALA A 51 -5.24 -1.74 12.81
N GLU A 52 -5.21 -2.21 14.06
CA GLU A 52 -4.42 -1.58 15.14
C GLU A 52 -2.98 -2.10 15.21
N ASP A 53 -2.70 -3.25 14.60
CA ASP A 53 -1.34 -3.79 14.50
C ASP A 53 -0.46 -2.94 13.58
N THR A 54 0.85 -3.08 13.72
CA THR A 54 1.82 -2.26 13.00
C THR A 54 2.63 -3.05 11.99
N LEU A 55 2.78 -2.51 10.78
CA LEU A 55 3.74 -2.94 9.76
C LEU A 55 4.63 -1.75 9.41
N ASP A 56 5.94 -1.95 9.27
CA ASP A 56 6.92 -0.88 9.11
C ASP A 56 6.79 0.24 10.16
N GLY A 57 6.50 -0.13 11.41
CA GLY A 57 6.34 0.81 12.53
C GLY A 57 5.10 1.72 12.44
N VAL A 58 4.17 1.45 11.52
CA VAL A 58 2.95 2.25 11.30
C VAL A 58 1.72 1.34 11.35
N ARG A 59 0.63 1.84 11.96
CA ARG A 59 -0.63 1.09 12.06
C ARG A 59 -1.16 0.69 10.68
N ILE A 60 -1.62 -0.55 10.54
CA ILE A 60 -2.21 -1.10 9.32
C ILE A 60 -3.37 -0.22 8.82
N GLY A 61 -4.23 0.25 9.72
CA GLY A 61 -5.32 1.17 9.34
C GLY A 61 -4.82 2.46 8.68
N LEU A 62 -3.67 2.99 9.14
CA LEU A 62 -3.07 4.18 8.53
C LEU A 62 -2.44 3.88 7.17
N TRP A 63 -1.87 2.69 6.99
CA TRP A 63 -1.38 2.27 5.67
C TRP A 63 -2.51 2.14 4.66
N LEU A 64 -3.64 1.53 5.06
CA LEU A 64 -4.81 1.42 4.20
C LEU A 64 -5.33 2.80 3.80
N GLU A 65 -5.41 3.76 4.72
CA GLU A 65 -5.77 5.14 4.40
C GLU A 65 -4.77 5.79 3.42
N ARG A 66 -3.46 5.58 3.63
CA ARG A 66 -2.42 6.13 2.78
C ARG A 66 -2.50 5.61 1.35
N PHE A 67 -2.62 4.30 1.15
CA PHE A 67 -2.69 3.74 -0.19
C PHE A 67 -4.04 4.02 -0.83
N TRP A 68 -5.14 3.76 -0.13
CA TRP A 68 -6.49 3.92 -0.68
C TRP A 68 -6.83 5.38 -0.96
N ILE A 69 -6.72 6.26 0.04
CA ILE A 69 -7.15 7.65 -0.10
C ILE A 69 -6.05 8.48 -0.76
N ASN A 70 -4.82 8.43 -0.24
CA ASN A 70 -3.79 9.38 -0.67
C ASN A 70 -3.11 9.02 -2.00
N ILE A 71 -3.06 7.73 -2.36
CA ILE A 71 -2.52 7.30 -3.66
C ILE A 71 -3.65 7.09 -4.67
N LEU A 72 -4.64 6.24 -4.37
CA LEU A 72 -5.63 5.85 -5.38
C LEU A 72 -6.71 6.92 -5.59
N GLU A 73 -7.50 7.21 -4.56
CA GLU A 73 -8.68 8.07 -4.67
C GLU A 73 -8.33 9.51 -5.07
N LYS A 74 -7.37 10.15 -4.38
CA LYS A 74 -6.98 11.55 -4.65
C LYS A 74 -6.37 11.79 -6.03
N ASN A 75 -5.80 10.76 -6.65
CA ASN A 75 -5.16 10.88 -7.97
C ASN A 75 -6.02 10.28 -9.09
N GLY A 76 -7.27 9.90 -8.82
CA GLY A 76 -8.18 9.34 -9.82
C GLY A 76 -7.73 7.98 -10.36
N LEU A 77 -7.02 7.20 -9.54
CA LEU A 77 -6.49 5.86 -9.92
C LEU A 77 -7.40 4.72 -9.45
N MET A 78 -8.57 5.05 -8.92
CA MET A 78 -9.64 4.09 -8.63
C MET A 78 -10.23 3.55 -9.94
N LEU A 79 -10.61 2.27 -9.95
CA LEU A 79 -11.29 1.62 -11.08
C LEU A 79 -12.66 2.21 -11.37
#